data_AF-A0A7V8NFP2-F1
#
_entry.id   AF-A0A7V8NFP2-F1
#
_cell.length_a   1.000
_cell.length_b   1.000
_cell.length_c   1.000
_cell.angle_alpha   90.00
_cell.angle_beta   90.00
_cell.angle_gamma   90.00
#
_symmetry.space_group_name_H-M   'P 1'
#
loop_
_entity.id
_entity.type
_entity.pdbx_description
1 polymer ?
#
loop_
_entity_poly.entity_id
_entity_poly.type
_entity_poly.pdbx_seq_one_letter_code
_entity_poly.pdbx_strand_id
1 'polypeptide(L)'
;MRSEETAFVGGPLDGRVLPVLLGPTGRPPKHYTVPVPGDGEPETVHVYRLEPARLSPRLGLPRGWKYVYEPEGRQRTGLKWPWSRPDRPAGER
;
A
#
# COMPACT_ATOMS: atom_id res chain seq x y z
N MET A 1 20.82 -0.02 -5.38
CA MET A 1 19.50 -0.12 -4.71
C MET A 1 19.18 -1.61 -4.56
N ARG A 2 18.55 -2.03 -3.45
CA ARG A 2 18.15 -3.43 -3.22
C ARG A 2 16.65 -3.58 -3.46
N SER A 3 16.21 -4.75 -3.87
CA SER A 3 14.80 -5.12 -4.00
C SER A 3 14.51 -6.42 -3.26
N GLU A 4 13.23 -6.64 -2.90
CA GLU A 4 12.73 -7.88 -2.32
C GLU A 4 11.57 -8.41 -3.18
N GLU A 5 11.60 -9.70 -3.51
CA GLU A 5 10.48 -10.39 -4.15
C GLU A 5 9.29 -10.43 -3.18
N THR A 6 8.25 -9.64 -3.48
CA THR A 6 7.11 -9.43 -2.59
C THR A 6 5.83 -9.95 -3.24
N ALA A 7 5.11 -10.82 -2.53
CA ALA A 7 3.84 -11.36 -3.01
C ALA A 7 2.70 -10.35 -2.86
N PHE A 8 1.79 -10.31 -3.84
CA PHE A 8 0.58 -9.51 -3.85
C PHE A 8 -0.64 -10.42 -3.69
N VAL A 9 -1.56 -10.03 -2.80
CA VAL A 9 -2.75 -10.81 -2.44
C VAL A 9 -4.00 -9.95 -2.59
N GLY A 10 -4.97 -10.46 -3.33
CA GLY A 10 -6.20 -9.77 -3.72
C GLY A 10 -5.99 -8.74 -4.84
N GLY A 11 -7.09 -8.17 -5.32
CA GLY A 11 -7.07 -7.10 -6.33
C GLY A 11 -6.47 -7.54 -7.69
N PRO A 12 -6.13 -6.58 -8.56
CA PRO A 12 -5.63 -6.88 -9.91
C PRO A 12 -4.28 -7.59 -10.01
N LEU A 13 -3.48 -7.59 -8.93
CA LEU A 13 -2.16 -8.22 -8.89
C LEU A 13 -2.17 -9.53 -8.09
N ASP A 14 -3.34 -10.08 -7.77
CA ASP A 14 -3.43 -11.30 -6.97
C ASP A 14 -2.58 -12.44 -7.54
N GLY A 15 -1.86 -13.13 -6.64
CA GLY A 15 -0.97 -14.23 -6.98
C GLY A 15 0.35 -13.83 -7.63
N ARG A 16 0.59 -12.55 -7.93
CA ARG A 16 1.86 -12.08 -8.49
C ARG A 16 2.91 -11.89 -7.41
N VAL A 17 4.17 -12.09 -7.79
CA VAL A 17 5.35 -11.74 -7.00
C VAL A 17 6.15 -10.75 -7.84
N LEU A 18 6.48 -9.60 -7.25
CA LEU A 18 7.21 -8.54 -7.93
C LEU A 18 8.44 -8.10 -7.11
N PRO A 19 9.55 -7.73 -7.76
CA PRO A 19 10.67 -7.09 -7.10
C PRO A 19 10.28 -5.68 -6.65
N VAL A 20 10.18 -5.45 -5.34
CA VAL A 20 9.86 -4.13 -4.78
C VAL A 20 11.12 -3.51 -4.20
N LEU A 21 11.39 -2.26 -4.58
CA LEU A 21 12.54 -1.51 -4.09
C LEU A 21 12.47 -1.32 -2.57
N LEU A 22 13.59 -1.57 -1.91
CA LEU A 22 13.74 -1.38 -0.47
C LEU A 22 14.19 0.04 -0.17
N GLY A 23 13.60 0.63 0.86
CA GLY A 23 14.06 1.89 1.43
C GLY A 23 15.37 1.74 2.21
N PRO A 24 15.91 2.84 2.74
CA PRO A 24 17.13 2.82 3.57
C PRO A 24 17.06 1.87 4.77
N THR A 25 15.85 1.62 5.28
CA THR A 25 15.58 0.69 6.39
C THR A 25 15.56 -0.78 5.98
N GLY A 26 15.78 -1.09 4.70
CA GLY A 26 15.68 -2.45 4.16
C GLY A 26 14.25 -2.99 4.11
N ARG A 27 13.24 -2.13 4.27
CA ARG A 27 11.82 -2.50 4.25
C ARG A 27 11.16 -2.00 2.95
N PRO A 28 10.26 -2.77 2.34
CA PRO A 28 9.40 -2.26 1.27
C PRO A 28 8.54 -1.07 1.75
N PRO A 29 8.03 -0.23 0.83
CA PRO A 29 7.10 0.84 1.17
C PRO A 29 5.88 0.35 1.95
N LYS A 30 5.33 1.16 2.86
CA LYS A 30 4.14 0.76 3.62
C LYS A 30 2.92 0.53 2.73
N HIS A 31 2.79 1.30 1.65
CA HIS A 31 1.73 1.14 0.66
C HIS A 31 2.34 1.09 -0.74
N TYR A 32 1.70 0.32 -1.61
CA TYR A 32 2.03 0.23 -3.02
C TYR A 32 0.80 0.62 -3.84
N THR A 33 0.96 1.57 -4.75
CA THR A 33 -0.14 2.09 -5.57
C THR A 33 0.10 1.74 -7.03
N VAL A 34 -0.92 1.18 -7.67
CA VAL A 34 -0.85 0.76 -9.08
C VAL A 34 -1.93 1.50 -9.85
N PRO A 35 -1.55 2.39 -10.77
CA PRO A 35 -2.47 2.91 -11.76
C PRO A 35 -2.78 1.81 -12.78
N VAL A 36 -4.05 1.49 -12.95
CA VAL A 36 -4.52 0.59 -14.02
C VAL A 36 -5.33 1.43 -15.00
N PRO A 37 -4.89 1.51 -16.28
CA PRO A 37 -5.69 2.14 -17.33
C PRO A 37 -7.03 1.42 -17.48
N GLY A 38 -8.12 2.17 -17.60
CA GLY A 38 -9.39 1.61 -18.03
C GLY A 38 -9.41 1.45 -19.55
N ASP A 39 -10.03 0.37 -20.05
CA ASP A 39 -10.28 0.17 -21.47
C ASP A 39 -11.44 1.08 -21.95
N GLY A 40 -11.22 2.39 -21.90
CA GLY A 40 -12.24 3.43 -22.15
C GLY A 40 -12.83 4.07 -20.89
N GLU A 41 -12.48 3.56 -19.70
CA GLU A 41 -12.88 4.09 -18.39
C GLU A 41 -11.75 4.94 -17.74
N PRO A 42 -12.08 5.78 -16.73
CA PRO A 42 -11.08 6.51 -15.97
C PRO A 42 -10.03 5.60 -15.31
N GLU A 43 -8.79 6.06 -15.28
CA GLU A 43 -7.67 5.39 -14.61
C GLU A 43 -8.02 5.08 -13.13
N THR A 44 -7.95 3.80 -12.77
CA THR A 44 -8.24 3.36 -11.40
C THR A 44 -6.94 3.10 -10.66
N VAL A 45 -6.79 3.74 -9.49
CA VAL A 45 -5.62 3.54 -8.62
C VAL A 45 -5.94 2.49 -7.58
N HIS A 46 -5.28 1.34 -7.66
CA HIS A 46 -5.36 0.27 -6.68
C HIS A 46 -4.30 0.44 -5.60
N VAL A 47 -4.68 0.27 -4.34
CA VAL A 47 -3.79 0.39 -3.19
C VAL A 47 -3.57 -0.98 -2.56
N TYR A 48 -2.33 -1.26 -2.18
CA TYR A 48 -1.98 -2.41 -1.37
C TYR A 48 -1.22 -1.97 -0.12
N ARG A 49 -1.50 -2.61 1.01
CA ARG A 49 -0.79 -2.39 2.28
C ARG A 49 0.19 -3.52 2.58
N LEU A 50 1.36 -3.14 3.07
CA LEU A 50 2.42 -4.05 3.46
C LEU A 50 2.08 -4.77 4.77
N GLU A 51 2.08 -6.10 4.75
CA GLU A 51 1.87 -6.97 5.90
C GLU A 51 3.00 -8.00 6.07
N PRO A 52 3.25 -8.50 7.29
CA PRO A 52 4.13 -9.65 7.50
C PRO A 52 3.62 -10.87 6.73
N ALA A 53 4.47 -11.50 5.90
CA ALA A 53 4.10 -12.71 5.19
C ALA A 53 4.00 -13.92 6.13
N ARG A 54 4.93 -14.01 7.09
CA ARG A 54 4.96 -15.04 8.12
C ARG A 54 5.59 -14.48 9.39
N LEU A 55 5.06 -14.85 10.55
CA LEU A 55 5.71 -14.53 11.83
C LEU A 55 6.57 -15.72 12.28
N SER A 56 7.76 -15.44 12.80
CA SER A 56 8.60 -16.48 13.41
C SER A 56 7.99 -16.93 14.75
N PRO A 57 7.84 -18.25 14.99
CA PRO A 57 7.06 -18.75 16.12
C PRO A 57 7.68 -18.47 17.49
N ARG A 58 8.98 -18.19 17.56
CA ARG A 58 9.69 -17.95 18.83
C ARG A 58 9.91 -16.47 19.16
N LEU A 59 9.98 -15.61 18.15
CA LEU A 59 10.40 -14.20 18.33
C LEU A 59 9.39 -13.21 17.74
N GLY A 60 8.31 -13.67 17.10
CA GLY A 60 7.30 -12.81 16.48
C GLY A 60 7.83 -11.96 15.31
N LEU A 61 9.08 -12.17 14.89
CA LEU A 61 9.67 -11.39 13.81
C LEU A 61 9.07 -11.78 12.45
N PRO A 62 8.70 -10.81 11.59
CA PRO A 62 8.33 -11.05 10.21
C PRO A 62 9.45 -11.77 9.44
N ARG A 63 9.12 -12.86 8.74
CA ARG A 63 9.96 -13.48 7.71
C ARG A 63 9.40 -13.09 6.35
N GLY A 64 9.88 -11.98 5.83
CA GLY A 64 9.44 -11.41 4.56
C GLY A 64 8.10 -10.67 4.66
N TRP A 65 7.76 -10.02 3.56
CA TRP A 65 6.59 -9.17 3.44
C TRP A 65 5.64 -9.62 2.32
N LYS A 66 4.39 -9.21 2.43
CA LYS A 66 3.41 -9.31 1.35
C LYS A 66 2.62 -8.01 1.27
N TYR A 67 2.05 -7.73 0.10
CA TYR A 67 1.11 -6.66 -0.12
C TYR A 67 -0.30 -7.23 -0.18
N VAL A 68 -1.22 -6.69 0.63
CA VAL A 68 -2.63 -7.07 0.64
C VAL A 68 -3.45 -5.93 0.07
N TYR A 69 -4.35 -6.24 -0.86
CA TYR A 69 -5.21 -5.26 -1.52
C TYR A 69 -6.11 -4.54 -0.51
N GLU A 70 -6.16 -3.21 -0.60
CA GLU A 70 -7.05 -2.35 0.19
C GLU A 70 -8.09 -1.72 -0.75
N PRO A 71 -9.30 -2.31 -0.88
CA PRO A 71 -10.33 -1.82 -1.80
C PRO A 71 -10.84 -0.42 -1.44
N GLU A 72 -10.81 -0.05 -0.16
CA GLU A 72 -11.16 1.29 0.32
C GLU A 72 -10.07 2.33 0.00
N GLY A 73 -8.93 1.90 -0.53
CA GLY A 73 -7.79 2.75 -0.82
C GLY A 73 -7.04 3.22 0.44
N ARG A 74 -6.04 4.07 0.23
CA ARG A 74 -5.21 4.59 1.32
C ARG A 74 -6.03 5.59 2.14
N GLN A 75 -6.26 5.30 3.42
CA GLN A 75 -6.77 6.31 4.35
C GLN A 75 -5.83 7.52 4.39
N ARG A 76 -6.29 8.67 3.86
CA ARG A 76 -5.58 9.94 3.97
C ARG A 76 -5.76 10.43 5.40
N THR A 77 -4.89 9.99 6.30
CA THR A 77 -4.78 10.65 7.60
C THR A 77 -4.17 12.03 7.35
N GLY A 78 -5.01 13.06 7.30
CA GLY A 78 -4.54 14.44 7.25
C GLY A 78 -3.50 14.68 8.34
N LEU A 79 -2.40 15.36 7.99
CA LEU A 79 -1.38 15.68 8.98
C LEU A 79 -2.02 16.55 10.07
N LYS A 80 -2.12 16.01 11.29
CA LYS A 80 -2.60 16.74 12.46
C LYS A 80 -1.49 17.62 13.00
N TRP A 81 -1.21 18.71 12.29
CA TRP A 81 -0.41 19.79 12.84
C TRP A 81 -1.29 20.73 13.66
N PRO A 82 -0.76 21.37 14.72
CA PRO A 82 -1.52 22.34 15.49
C PRO A 82 -1.91 23.59 14.69
N TRP A 83 -1.35 23.77 13.48
CA TRP A 83 -1.71 24.84 12.54
C TRP A 83 -2.46 24.34 11.29
N SER A 84 -2.88 23.06 11.25
CA SER A 84 -3.71 22.56 10.15
C SER A 84 -5.12 23.15 10.26
N ARG A 85 -5.59 23.84 9.22
CA ARG A 85 -6.99 24.27 9.11
C ARG A 85 -7.89 23.05 8.86
N PRO A 86 -9.07 22.96 9.48
CA PRO A 86 -10.01 21.86 9.24
C PRO A 86 -10.51 21.89 7.79
N ASP A 87 -10.61 20.73 7.15
CA ASP A 87 -11.20 20.56 5.83
C ASP A 87 -12.67 21.01 5.88
N ARG A 88 -13.03 22.04 5.12
CA ARG A 88 -14.41 22.50 4.97
C ARG A 88 -15.11 21.55 4.00
N PRO A 89 -16.20 20.87 4.38
CA PRO A 89 -16.97 20.08 3.42
C PRO A 89 -17.49 21.02 2.34
N ALA A 90 -17.28 20.65 1.08
CA ALA A 90 -17.78 21.38 -0.07
C ALA A 90 -19.30 21.49 0.05
N GLY A 91 -19.80 22.73 0.11
CA GLY A 91 -21.23 23.00 0.18
C GLY A 91 -21.92 22.51 -1.07
N GLU A 92 -22.90 21.62 -0.86
CA GLU A 92 -23.94 21.27 -1.81
C GLU A 92 -24.64 22.57 -2.28
N ARG A 93 -24.82 22.74 -3.59
CA ARG A 93 -25.73 23.73 -4.19
C ARG A 93 -26.83 23.00 -4.93
#